data_AF-A0A7G9QUM9-F1
#
_entry.id   AF-A0A7G9QUM9-F1
#
_cell.length_a   1.000
_cell.length_b   1.000
_cell.length_c   1.000
_cell.angle_alpha   90.00
_cell.angle_beta   90.00
_cell.angle_gamma   90.00
#
_symmetry.space_group_name_H-M   'P 1'
#
loop_
_entity.id
_entity.type
_entity.pdbx_description
1 polymer ?
#
loop_
_entity_poly.entity_id
_entity_poly.type
_entity_poly.pdbx_seq_one_letter_code
_entity_poly.pdbx_strand_id
1 'polypeptide(L)'
;MDRKMYVPEPPALNAARLTDPTYTIRGLSERGSVLVHFDPARNCGGVCFLAGEVWAVWGPMTFGEFVSSLGSRGIRIADCDDLARWVLSCTSVPGEATH
;
A
#
# COMPACT_ATOMS: atom_id res chain seq x y z
N MET A 1 -5.06 39.36 -0.34
CA MET A 1 -5.96 38.35 0.23
C MET A 1 -5.23 37.02 0.23
N ASP A 2 -4.84 36.52 1.41
CA ASP A 2 -4.24 35.20 1.53
C ASP A 2 -5.29 34.13 1.24
N ARG A 3 -5.07 33.37 0.17
CA ARG A 3 -5.93 32.25 -0.19
C ARG A 3 -5.43 31.04 0.60
N LYS A 4 -6.01 30.78 1.78
CA LYS A 4 -5.76 29.55 2.54
C LYS A 4 -6.26 28.37 1.69
N MET A 5 -5.33 27.62 1.10
CA MET A 5 -5.64 26.36 0.43
C MET A 5 -5.79 25.30 1.52
N TYR A 6 -6.99 24.74 1.65
CA TYR A 6 -7.21 23.58 2.50
C TYR A 6 -6.67 22.35 1.78
N VAL A 7 -5.64 21.73 2.35
CA VAL A 7 -5.14 20.42 1.92
C VAL A 7 -5.73 19.40 2.88
N PRO A 8 -6.63 18.50 2.45
CA PRO A 8 -7.17 17.47 3.32
C PRO A 8 -6.03 16.58 3.82
N GLU A 9 -6.12 16.12 5.06
CA GLU A 9 -5.19 15.12 5.56
C GLU A 9 -5.31 13.85 4.69
N PRO A 10 -4.18 13.28 4.22
CA PRO A 10 -4.24 12.05 3.45
C PRO A 10 -4.91 10.95 4.29
N PRO A 11 -5.70 10.05 3.67
CA PRO A 11 -6.32 8.95 4.38
C PRO A 11 -5.24 8.13 5.10
N ALA A 12 -5.26 8.18 6.43
CA ALA A 12 -4.28 7.45 7.24
C ALA A 12 -4.43 5.94 7.01
N LEU A 13 -3.31 5.23 6.94
CA LEU A 13 -3.31 3.77 6.98
C LEU A 13 -3.93 3.29 8.29
N ASN A 14 -4.71 2.23 8.24
CA ASN A 14 -5.21 1.60 9.46
C ASN A 14 -4.04 0.90 10.18
N ALA A 15 -3.66 1.39 11.36
CA ALA A 15 -2.57 0.84 12.16
C ALA A 15 -2.72 -0.67 12.44
N ALA A 16 -3.94 -1.16 12.61
CA ALA A 16 -4.18 -2.60 12.81
C ALA A 16 -3.89 -3.43 11.54
N ARG A 17 -4.07 -2.84 10.34
CA ARG A 17 -3.77 -3.49 9.06
C ARG A 17 -2.30 -3.40 8.66
N LEU A 18 -1.55 -2.43 9.20
CA LEU A 18 -0.12 -2.30 8.94
C LEU A 18 0.71 -3.51 9.40
N THR A 19 0.26 -4.19 10.45
CA THR A 19 0.90 -5.40 10.98
C THR A 19 0.23 -6.68 10.49
N ASP A 20 -0.80 -6.58 9.64
CA ASP A 20 -1.51 -7.74 9.11
C ASP A 20 -0.73 -8.28 7.88
N PRO A 21 -0.20 -9.51 7.94
CA PRO A 21 0.53 -10.12 6.82
C PRO A 21 -0.37 -10.31 5.58
N THR A 22 -1.69 -10.27 5.73
CA THR A 22 -2.66 -10.39 4.63
C THR A 22 -2.59 -9.20 3.67
N TYR A 23 -2.33 -7.99 4.18
CA TYR A 23 -2.31 -6.75 3.41
C TYR A 23 -0.90 -6.21 3.18
N THR A 24 0.13 -6.98 3.54
CA THR A 24 1.52 -6.59 3.43
C THR A 24 2.32 -7.60 2.62
N ILE A 25 3.31 -7.11 1.87
CA ILE A 25 4.24 -7.95 1.13
C ILE A 25 5.63 -7.33 1.13
N ARG A 26 6.67 -8.15 1.06
CA ARG A 26 8.04 -7.67 0.97
C ARG A 26 8.36 -7.23 -0.46
N GLY A 27 8.94 -6.05 -0.57
CA GLY A 27 9.53 -5.55 -1.81
C GLY A 27 11.02 -5.25 -1.66
N LEU A 28 11.64 -4.87 -2.77
CA LEU A 28 13.00 -4.39 -2.85
C LEU A 28 13.03 -3.02 -3.51
N SER A 29 13.89 -2.15 -2.99
CA SER A 29 14.26 -0.86 -3.58
C SER A 29 15.80 -0.77 -3.67
N GLU A 30 16.32 0.28 -4.31
CA GLU A 30 17.77 0.56 -4.32
C GLU A 30 18.36 0.73 -2.91
N ARG A 31 17.52 1.12 -1.93
CA ARG A 31 17.90 1.31 -0.52
C ARG A 31 17.78 0.03 0.31
N GLY A 32 17.43 -1.09 -0.31
CA GLY A 32 17.22 -2.38 0.34
C GLY A 32 15.75 -2.78 0.46
N SER A 33 15.47 -3.65 1.43
CA SER A 33 14.13 -4.22 1.64
C SER A 33 13.12 -3.18 2.09
N VAL A 34 11.91 -3.31 1.54
CA VAL A 34 10.76 -2.50 1.93
C VAL A 34 9.59 -3.41 2.29
N LEU A 35 8.70 -2.91 3.15
CA LEU A 35 7.38 -3.51 3.36
C LEU A 35 6.37 -2.71 2.54
N VAL A 36 5.66 -3.35 1.64
CA VAL A 36 4.59 -2.77 0.85
C VAL A 36 3.28 -3.12 1.52
N HIS A 37 2.38 -2.16 1.65
CA HIS A 37 1.07 -2.30 2.25
C HIS A 37 0.00 -1.68 1.36
N PHE A 38 -1.19 -2.27 1.31
CA PHE A 38 -2.36 -1.62 0.71
C PHE A 38 -3.62 -1.90 1.53
N ASP A 39 -4.32 -0.83 1.90
CA ASP A 39 -5.59 -0.87 2.61
C ASP A 39 -6.75 -0.67 1.60
N PRO A 40 -7.42 -1.74 1.15
CA PRO A 40 -8.52 -1.62 0.20
C PRO A 40 -9.75 -0.91 0.78
N ALA A 41 -9.92 -0.88 2.11
CA ALA A 41 -11.05 -0.19 2.72
C ALA A 41 -10.91 1.34 2.67
N ARG A 42 -9.68 1.83 2.56
CA ARG A 42 -9.35 3.26 2.54
C ARG A 42 -8.78 3.72 1.21
N ASN A 43 -8.59 2.81 0.24
CA ASN A 43 -7.95 3.07 -1.04
C ASN A 43 -6.61 3.81 -0.85
N CYS A 44 -5.77 3.28 0.04
CA CYS A 44 -4.46 3.87 0.29
C CYS A 44 -3.39 2.80 0.41
N GLY A 45 -2.23 3.12 -0.13
CA GLY A 45 -1.06 2.26 -0.13
C GLY A 45 0.08 2.88 0.65
N GLY A 46 0.95 2.05 1.18
CA GLY A 46 2.11 2.48 1.95
C GLY A 46 3.35 1.65 1.63
N VAL A 47 4.51 2.27 1.73
CA VAL A 47 5.80 1.59 1.69
C VAL A 47 6.61 1.99 2.90
N CYS A 48 7.04 1.01 3.70
CA CYS A 48 7.98 1.18 4.79
C CYS A 48 9.39 0.87 4.30
N PHE A 49 10.28 1.86 4.36
CA PHE A 49 11.71 1.66 4.13
C PHE A 49 12.35 1.18 5.44
N LEU A 50 12.54 -0.14 5.58
CA LEU A 50 12.95 -0.75 6.85
C LEU A 50 14.26 -0.19 7.41
N ALA A 51 15.23 0.12 6.54
CA ALA A 51 16.51 0.69 6.96
C ALA A 51 16.40 2.12 7.53
N GLY A 52 15.33 2.85 7.23
CA GLY A 52 15.10 4.21 7.72
C GLY A 52 13.88 4.33 8.63
N GLU A 53 13.12 3.26 8.84
CA GLU A 53 11.84 3.24 9.57
C GLU A 53 10.84 4.31 9.08
N VAL A 54 10.91 4.68 7.79
CA VAL A 54 10.05 5.71 7.20
C VAL A 54 8.94 5.07 6.39
N TRP A 55 7.71 5.48 6.67
CA TRP A 55 6.55 5.21 5.83
C TRP A 55 6.33 6.33 4.81
N ALA A 56 6.22 5.94 3.54
CA ALA A 56 5.61 6.77 2.51
C ALA A 56 4.19 6.24 2.26
N VAL A 57 3.19 7.12 2.33
CA VAL A 57 1.77 6.76 2.16
C VAL A 57 1.18 7.55 1.00
N TRP A 58 0.38 6.89 0.16
CA TRP A 58 -0.31 7.49 -0.97
C TRP A 58 -1.78 7.12 -0.93
N GLY A 59 -2.63 8.10 -1.24
CA GLY A 59 -4.07 7.91 -1.35
C GLY A 59 -4.84 9.22 -1.44
N PRO A 60 -6.10 9.19 -1.86
CA PRO A 60 -6.83 7.99 -2.30
C PRO A 60 -6.36 7.49 -3.70
N MET A 61 -6.24 6.18 -3.88
CA MET A 61 -5.95 5.51 -5.15
C MET A 61 -6.39 4.04 -5.14
N THR A 62 -6.69 3.51 -6.32
CA THR A 62 -6.99 2.09 -6.54
C THR A 62 -5.75 1.21 -6.34
N PHE A 63 -5.95 -0.10 -6.15
CA PHE A 63 -4.85 -1.06 -6.06
C PHE A 63 -3.98 -1.07 -7.33
N GLY A 64 -4.60 -1.00 -8.52
CA GLY A 64 -3.89 -0.97 -9.79
C GLY A 64 -3.01 0.28 -9.96
N GLU A 65 -3.52 1.45 -9.58
CA GLU A 65 -2.74 2.70 -9.54
C GLU A 65 -1.58 2.59 -8.56
N PHE A 66 -1.83 2.03 -7.37
CA PHE A 66 -0.79 1.83 -6.37
C PHE A 66 0.33 0.93 -6.89
N VAL A 67 0.02 -0.25 -7.43
CA VAL A 67 1.02 -1.19 -7.98
C VAL A 67 1.81 -0.55 -9.13
N SER A 68 1.14 0.18 -10.03
CA SER A 68 1.80 0.92 -11.11
C SER A 68 2.77 1.98 -10.56
N SER A 69 2.40 2.61 -9.45
CA SER A 69 3.20 3.64 -8.78
C SER A 69 4.44 3.10 -8.06
N LEU A 70 4.45 1.81 -7.67
CA LEU A 70 5.59 1.15 -7.07
C LEU A 70 6.73 1.00 -8.08
N GLY A 71 6.40 0.55 -9.29
CA GLY A 71 7.36 0.39 -10.39
C GLY A 71 8.06 1.70 -10.75
N SER A 72 7.31 2.81 -10.86
CA SER A 72 7.88 4.14 -11.16
C SER A 72 8.76 4.70 -10.04
N ARG A 73 8.68 4.14 -8.83
CA ARG A 73 9.53 4.48 -7.66
C ARG A 73 10.67 3.50 -7.45
N GLY A 74 10.90 2.58 -8.38
CA GLY A 74 11.97 1.59 -8.28
C GLY A 74 11.71 0.49 -7.25
N ILE A 75 10.45 0.31 -6.82
CA ILE A 75 10.06 -0.76 -5.91
C ILE A 75 9.67 -1.99 -6.74
N ARG A 76 10.31 -3.12 -6.44
CA ARG A 76 10.06 -4.41 -7.10
C ARG A 76 9.52 -5.40 -6.08
N ILE A 77 8.46 -6.10 -6.44
CA ILE A 77 7.92 -7.22 -5.67
C ILE A 77 8.29 -8.49 -6.43
N ALA A 78 8.77 -9.51 -5.72
CA ALA A 78 9.14 -10.77 -6.34
C ALA A 78 7.88 -11.49 -6.84
N ASP A 79 8.00 -12.17 -7.98
CA ASP A 79 6.95 -13.07 -8.47
C ASP A 79 7.02 -14.38 -7.69
N CYS A 80 6.14 -14.53 -6.70
CA CYS A 80 6.06 -15.68 -5.81
C CYS A 80 4.62 -15.92 -5.35
N ASP A 81 4.37 -17.05 -4.67
CA ASP A 81 3.03 -17.40 -4.19
C ASP A 81 2.43 -16.36 -3.22
N ASP A 82 3.28 -15.63 -2.49
CA ASP A 82 2.85 -14.55 -1.60
C ASP A 82 2.28 -13.36 -2.40
N LEU A 83 2.78 -13.10 -3.62
CA LEU A 83 2.27 -12.03 -4.49
C LEU A 83 0.82 -12.32 -4.90
N ALA A 84 0.52 -13.54 -5.33
CA ALA A 84 -0.84 -13.93 -5.70
C ALA A 84 -1.81 -13.78 -4.52
N ARG A 85 -1.40 -14.21 -3.32
CA ARG A 85 -2.20 -14.06 -2.09
C ARG A 85 -2.42 -12.60 -1.72
N TRP A 86 -1.38 -11.78 -1.74
CA TRP A 86 -1.47 -10.35 -1.45
C TRP A 86 -2.39 -9.62 -2.44
N VAL A 87 -2.25 -9.90 -3.74
CA VAL A 87 -3.14 -9.34 -4.78
C VAL A 87 -4.59 -9.71 -4.48
N LEU A 88 -4.88 -10.99 -4.24
CA LEU A 88 -6.24 -11.46 -3.89
C LEU A 88 -6.80 -10.72 -2.68
N SER A 89 -6.03 -10.59 -1.60
CA SER A 89 -6.45 -9.88 -0.39
C SER A 89 -6.71 -8.39 -0.62
N CYS A 90 -5.93 -7.75 -1.49
CA CYS A 90 -6.07 -6.33 -1.79
C CYS A 90 -7.15 -6.01 -2.83
N THR A 91 -7.60 -7.00 -3.62
CA THR A 91 -8.66 -6.81 -4.63
C THR A 91 -9.99 -7.45 -4.26
N SER A 92 -10.03 -8.30 -3.23
CA SER A 92 -11.28 -8.91 -2.77
C SER A 92 -12.19 -7.88 -2.13
N VAL A 93 -13.45 -7.81 -2.58
CA VAL A 93 -14.47 -6.98 -1.95
C VAL A 93 -14.81 -7.58 -0.59
N PRO A 94 -14.77 -6.83 0.52
CA PRO A 94 -15.29 -7.33 1.80
C PRO A 94 -16.81 -7.50 1.67
N GLY A 95 -17.29 -8.72 1.44
CA GLY A 95 -18.72 -9.03 1.38
C GLY A 95 -19.17 -10.07 0.36
N GLU A 96 -18.33 -10.48 -0.61
CA GLU A 96 -18.66 -11.60 -1.51
C GLU A 96 -18.30 -12.96 -0.88
N ALA A 97 -18.85 -13.21 0.31
CA ALA A 97 -19.08 -14.58 0.75
C ALA A 97 -20.33 -15.05 -0.02
N THR A 98 -20.09 -15.87 -1.04
CA THR A 98 -21.10 -16.56 -1.83
C THR A 98 -22.02 -17.34 -0.89
N HIS A 99 -23.30 -16.99 -0.88
CA HIS A 99 -24.40 -17.81 -0.37
C HIS A 99 -25.37 -18.07 -1.52
#